data_AF-A0A6A6RH73-F1
#
_entry.id   AF-A0A6A6RH73-F1
#
_cell.length_a   1.000
_cell.length_b   1.000
_cell.length_c   1.000
_cell.angle_alpha   90.00
_cell.angle_beta   90.00
_cell.angle_gamma   90.00
#
_symmetry.space_group_name_H-M   'P 1'
#
loop_
_entity.id
_entity.type
_entity.pdbx_description
1 polymer ?
#
loop_
_entity_poly.entity_id
_entity_poly.type
_entity_poly.pdbx_seq_one_letter_code
_entity_poly.pdbx_strand_id
1 'polypeptide(L)' 'KPNMKAPVFHAKMYAMADKYNIPGLKIVTKRYFKDSIVDSFANQDFYDAIDIIFTSTREDDLGLRNVVL' A
#
# COMPACT_ATOMS: atom_id res chain seq x y z
N LYS A 1 6.55 13.09 -15.83
CA LYS A 1 6.17 13.08 -14.39
C LYS A 1 6.51 11.69 -13.87
N PRO A 2 7.19 11.50 -12.72
CA PRO A 2 7.69 10.18 -12.41
C PRO A 2 6.51 9.24 -12.22
N ASN A 3 6.29 8.42 -13.24
CA ASN A 3 5.41 7.27 -13.27
C ASN A 3 6.06 6.16 -12.42
N MET A 4 6.30 6.43 -11.14
CA MET A 4 6.53 5.38 -10.18
C MET A 4 5.16 4.77 -9.93
N LYS A 5 5.02 3.47 -10.17
CA LYS A 5 3.88 2.63 -9.82
C LYS A 5 3.38 2.98 -8.40
N ALA A 6 2.50 3.99 -8.29
CA ALA A 6 2.25 4.66 -7.01
C ALA A 6 1.62 3.73 -5.97
N PRO A 7 0.68 2.82 -6.32
CA PRO A 7 0.14 1.84 -5.38
C PRO A 7 1.21 0.89 -4.85
N VAL A 8 2.07 0.35 -5.73
CA VAL A 8 3.16 -0.57 -5.36
C VAL A 8 4.15 0.10 -4.41
N PHE A 9 4.53 1.34 -4.69
CA PHE A 9 5.45 2.09 -3.84
C PHE A 9 4.87 2.29 -2.44
N HIS A 10 3.61 2.75 -2.34
CA HIS A 10 2.99 3.00 -1.05
C HIS A 10 2.71 1.71 -0.25
N ALA A 11 2.36 0.60 -0.92
CA ALA A 11 2.21 -0.71 -0.28
C ALA A 11 3.54 -1.20 0.33
N LYS A 12 4.65 -1.11 -0.41
CA LYS A 12 5.99 -1.45 0.12
C LYS A 12 6.39 -0.58 1.30
N MET A 13 6.15 0.73 1.20
CA MET A 13 6.49 1.66 2.29
C MET A 13 5.62 1.43 3.53
N TYR A 14 4.36 1.02 3.36
CA TYR A 14 3.49 0.61 4.46
C TYR A 14 4.03 -0.62 5.20
N ALA A 15 4.41 -1.67 4.46
CA ALA A 15 5.02 -2.87 5.04
C ALA A 15 6.34 -2.56 5.78
N MET A 16 7.17 -1.68 5.22
CA MET A 16 8.41 -1.22 5.88
C MET A 16 8.12 -0.42 7.15
N ALA A 17 7.09 0.42 7.16
CA ALA A 17 6.70 1.19 8.34
C ALA A 17 6.25 0.29 9.49
N ASP A 18 5.55 -0.81 9.18
CA ASP A 18 5.20 -1.84 10.15
C ASP A 18 6.44 -2.57 10.67
N LYS A 19 7.29 -3.06 9.75
CA LYS A 19 8.52 -3.80 10.08
C LYS A 19 9.46 -3.05 11.03
N TYR A 20 9.60 -1.74 10.85
CA TYR A 20 10.49 -0.91 11.66
C TYR A 20 9.76 -0.17 12.80
N ASN A 21 8.48 -0.46 13.03
CA ASN A 21 7.67 0.19 14.06
C ASN A 21 7.73 1.73 13.97
N ILE A 22 7.41 2.27 12.79
CA ILE A 22 7.34 3.72 12.52
C ILE A 22 5.87 4.11 12.25
N PRO A 23 5.06 4.36 13.30
CA PRO A 23 3.61 4.54 13.15
C PRO A 23 3.23 5.71 12.24
N GLY A 24 3.95 6.83 12.32
CA GLY A 24 3.70 8.01 11.49
C GLY A 24 3.85 7.70 10.00
N LEU A 25 4.86 6.91 9.63
CA LEU A 25 5.06 6.48 8.25
C LEU A 25 3.94 5.56 7.79
N LYS A 26 3.50 4.63 8.64
CA LYS A 26 2.41 3.69 8.34
C LYS A 26 1.08 4.42 8.04
N ILE A 27 0.79 5.48 8.80
CA ILE A 27 -0.38 6.33 8.59
C ILE A 27 -0.28 7.08 7.25
N VAL A 28 0.86 7.72 6.99
CA VAL A 28 1.05 8.54 5.78
C VAL A 28 1.03 7.70 4.51
N THR A 29 1.68 6.52 4.52
CA THR A 29 1.70 5.62 3.36
C THR A 29 0.35 5.01 3.08
N LYS A 30 -0.45 4.70 4.10
CA LYS A 30 -1.85 4.28 3.92
C LYS A 30 -2.69 5.35 3.23
N ARG A 31 -2.55 6.62 3.64
CA ARG A 31 -3.26 7.74 3.01
C ARG A 31 -2.88 7.84 1.53
N TYR A 32 -1.58 7.90 1.22
CA TYR A 32 -1.13 8.02 -0.16
C TYR A 32 -1.45 6.79 -1.01
N PHE A 33 -1.47 5.58 -0.43
CA PHE A 33 -1.95 4.40 -1.11
C PHE A 33 -3.42 4.61 -1.55
N LYS A 34 -4.30 5.01 -0.63
CA LYS A 34 -5.71 5.28 -0.91
C LYS A 34 -5.88 6.32 -2.02
N ASP A 35 -5.10 7.40 -1.96
CA ASP A 35 -5.17 8.45 -2.99
C ASP A 35 -4.66 7.93 -4.35
N SER A 36 -3.62 7.10 -4.35
CA SER A 36 -2.99 6.59 -5.58
C SER A 36 -3.86 5.58 -6.35
N ILE A 37 -4.75 4.85 -5.68
CA ILE A 37 -5.60 3.83 -6.32
C ILE A 37 -6.86 4.42 -6.97
N VAL A 38 -7.19 5.68 -6.73
CA VAL A 38 -8.38 6.34 -7.32
C VAL A 38 -8.28 6.38 -8.85
N ASP A 39 -7.12 6.74 -9.39
CA ASP A 39 -6.89 6.85 -10.84
C ASP A 39 -6.34 5.55 -11.45
N SER A 40 -5.92 4.60 -10.63
CA SER A 40 -5.22 3.37 -11.05
C SER A 40 -6.01 2.09 -10.75
N PHE A 41 -7.29 2.20 -10.39
CA PHE A 41 -8.10 1.05 -10.02
C PHE A 41 -8.17 0.01 -11.15
N ALA A 42 -8.08 -1.28 -10.78
CA ALA A 42 -8.16 -2.41 -11.71
C ALA A 42 -7.11 -2.46 -12.84
N ASN A 43 -5.97 -1.78 -12.67
CA ASN A 43 -4.81 -1.92 -13.56
C ASN A 43 -3.74 -2.86 -12.97
N GLN A 44 -2.69 -3.16 -13.75
CA GLN A 44 -1.62 -4.06 -13.30
C GLN A 44 -0.93 -3.58 -12.01
N ASP A 45 -0.71 -2.28 -11.84
CA ASP A 45 -0.05 -1.74 -10.65
C ASP A 45 -0.92 -1.89 -9.40
N PHE A 46 -2.25 -1.88 -9.54
CA PHE A 46 -3.18 -2.19 -8.46
C PHE A 46 -3.09 -3.67 -8.06
N TYR A 47 -3.07 -4.59 -9.02
CA TYR A 47 -2.92 -6.02 -8.73
C TYR A 47 -1.54 -6.35 -8.11
N ASP A 48 -0.47 -5.76 -8.63
CA ASP A 48 0.88 -5.88 -8.06
C ASP A 48 0.92 -5.39 -6.61
N ALA A 49 0.16 -4.33 -6.28
CA ALA A 49 0.09 -3.82 -4.92
C ALA A 49 -0.75 -4.70 -3.98
N ILE A 50 -1.83 -5.32 -4.47
CA ILE A 50 -2.60 -6.32 -3.71
C ILE A 50 -1.68 -7.46 -3.30
N ASP A 51 -0.89 -8.01 -4.22
CA ASP A 51 0.05 -9.10 -3.90
C ASP A 51 0.99 -8.71 -2.75
N ILE A 52 1.54 -7.49 -2.78
CA ILE A 52 2.39 -6.97 -1.70
C ILE A 52 1.63 -6.82 -0.38
N ILE A 53 0.40 -6.28 -0.41
CA ILE A 53 -0.43 -6.10 0.80
C ILE A 53 -0.67 -7.43 1.49
N PHE A 54 -0.95 -8.50 0.74
CA PHE A 54 -1.28 -9.80 1.33
C PHE A 54 -0.05 -10.63 1.69
N THR A 55 1.10 -10.43 1.04
CA THR A 55 2.33 -11.22 1.27
C THR A 55 3.35 -10.55 2.19
N SER A 56 3.30 -9.21 2.34
CA SER A 56 4.33 -8.43 3.04
C SER A 56 3.85 -7.75 4.33
N THR A 57 2.57 -7.89 4.69
CA THR A 57 2.05 -7.48 6.01
C THR A 57 1.57 -8.70 6.78
N ARG A 58 1.51 -8.57 8.11
CA ARG A 58 0.95 -9.62 8.98
C ARG A 58 -0.52 -9.88 8.64
N GLU A 59 -1.01 -11.09 8.95
CA GLU A 59 -2.40 -11.48 8.67
C GLU A 59 -3.44 -10.64 9.43
N ASP A 60 -3.09 -10.16 10.62
CA ASP A 60 -3.91 -9.30 11.47
C ASP A 60 -3.85 -7.81 11.07
N ASP A 61 -2.98 -7.43 10.12
CA ASP A 61 -2.92 -6.07 9.59
C ASP A 61 -4.01 -5.83 8.54
N LEU A 62 -5.17 -5.36 9.01
CA LEU A 62 -6.31 -5.00 8.17
C LEU A 62 -6.15 -3.62 7.49
N GLY A 63 -5.05 -2.91 7.70
CA GLY A 63 -4.97 -1.49 7.39
C GLY A 63 -5.07 -1.16 5.91
N LEU A 64 -4.23 -1.76 5.06
CA LEU A 64 -4.37 -1.65 3.60
C LEU A 64 -5.36 -2.66 3.02
N ARG A 65 -5.61 -3.79 3.69
CA ARG A 65 -6.59 -4.79 3.25
C ARG A 65 -8.00 -4.19 3.16
N ASN A 66 -8.42 -3.42 4.16
CA ASN A 66 -9.69 -2.69 4.15
C ASN A 66 -9.76 -1.54 3.13
N VAL A 67 -8.68 -1.24 2.42
CA VAL A 67 -8.67 -0.21 1.35
C VAL A 67 -8.93 -0.85 -0.01
N VAL A 68 -8.55 -2.12 -0.19
CA VAL A 68 -8.66 -2.86 -1.46
C VAL A 68 -9.82 -3.87 -1.48
N LEU A 69 -10.38 -4.20 -0.31
CA LEU A 69 -11.63 -4.95 -0.12
C LEU A 69 -12.81 -4.00 0.00
#